data_AF-A0A9X3EPH4-F1
#
_entry.id   AF-A0A9X3EPH4-F1
#
_cell.length_a   1.000
_cell.length_b   1.000
_cell.length_c   1.000
_cell.angle_alpha   90.00
_cell.angle_beta   90.00
_cell.angle_gamma   90.00
#
_symmetry.space_group_name_H-M   'P 1'
#
loop_
_entity.id
_entity.type
_entity.pdbx_description
1 polymer ?
#
loop_
_entity_poly.entity_id
_entity_poly.type
_entity_poly.pdbx_seq_one_letter_code
_entity_poly.pdbx_strand_id
1 'polypeptide(L)'
;MSVAAVAATVLDDALRARPHEPLGLRFQKRLAAGNLAAFMTASSDDLRWPGTTGKVSPGLKLMHRFVDRIFAAATRSPELYLRLIEVLHLMRPSRDLFHPSVLRRALLAR
;
A
#
# COMPACT_ATOMS: atom_id res chain seq x y z
N MET A 1 5.80 2.78 -11.16
CA MET A 1 4.98 3.61 -12.08
C MET A 1 3.64 4.05 -11.47
N SER A 2 2.96 3.22 -10.66
CA SER A 2 1.66 3.56 -10.02
C SER A 2 1.67 4.83 -9.16
N VAL A 3 2.70 5.06 -8.36
CA VAL A 3 2.87 6.29 -7.54
C VAL A 3 2.87 7.56 -8.41
N ALA A 4 3.48 7.51 -9.60
CA ALA A 4 3.48 8.64 -10.53
C ALA A 4 2.09 8.86 -11.15
N ALA A 5 1.35 7.79 -11.44
CA ALA A 5 -0.04 7.89 -11.89
C ALA A 5 -0.94 8.51 -10.81
N VAL A 6 -0.78 8.11 -9.54
CA VAL A 6 -1.46 8.75 -8.39
C VAL A 6 -1.08 10.22 -8.29
N ALA A 7 0.20 10.57 -8.49
CA ALA A 7 0.63 11.96 -8.46
C ALA A 7 -0.03 12.80 -9.58
N ALA A 8 -0.15 12.23 -10.78
CA ALA A 8 -0.78 12.88 -11.91
C ALA A 8 -2.29 13.14 -11.68
N THR A 9 -3.02 12.19 -11.08
CA THR A 9 -4.44 12.40 -10.75
C THR A 9 -4.62 13.46 -9.66
N VAL A 10 -3.76 13.45 -8.63
CA VAL A 10 -3.78 14.49 -7.59
C VAL A 10 -3.45 15.87 -8.16
N LEU A 11 -2.56 15.95 -9.14
CA LEU A 11 -2.24 17.20 -9.83
C LEU A 11 -3.40 17.70 -10.69
N ASP A 12 -4.04 16.83 -11.49
CA ASP A 12 -5.21 17.17 -12.30
C ASP A 12 -6.35 17.74 -11.43
N ASP A 13 -6.68 17.06 -10.33
CA ASP A 13 -7.66 17.55 -9.35
C ASP A 13 -7.30 18.93 -8.79
N ALA A 14 -6.01 19.16 -8.52
CA ALA A 14 -5.54 20.41 -7.94
C ALA A 14 -5.57 21.57 -8.94
N LEU A 15 -5.34 21.30 -10.23
CA LEU A 15 -5.45 22.27 -11.32
C LEU A 15 -6.91 22.58 -11.69
N ARG A 16 -7.83 21.63 -11.52
CA ARG A 16 -9.27 21.85 -11.70
C ARG A 16 -9.92 22.61 -10.54
N ALA A 17 -9.31 22.56 -9.35
CA ALA A 17 -9.75 23.35 -8.20
C ALA A 17 -9.54 24.86 -8.47
N ARG A 18 -10.31 25.71 -7.77
CA ARG A 18 -10.49 27.14 -8.09
C ARG A 18 -9.18 27.88 -8.39
N PRO A 19 -9.14 28.79 -9.41
CA PRO A 19 -7.93 29.47 -9.87
C PRO A 19 -7.18 30.31 -8.84
N HIS A 20 -7.83 30.68 -7.73
CA HIS A 20 -7.31 31.64 -6.76
C HIS A 20 -6.69 31.00 -5.52
N GLU A 21 -6.68 29.67 -5.40
CA GLU A 21 -6.07 29.00 -4.26
C GLU A 21 -4.60 28.63 -4.52
N PRO A 22 -3.69 28.88 -3.56
CA PRO A 22 -2.29 28.49 -3.70
C PRO A 22 -2.13 26.97 -3.91
N LEU A 23 -1.64 26.58 -5.08
CA LEU A 23 -1.45 25.18 -5.45
C LEU A 23 -0.46 24.47 -4.51
N GLY A 24 0.65 25.12 -4.17
CA GLY A 24 1.83 24.51 -3.54
C GLY A 24 1.55 23.58 -2.36
N LEU A 25 1.28 24.12 -1.17
CA LEU A 25 1.19 23.31 0.06
C LEU A 25 0.00 22.35 0.05
N ARG A 26 -1.13 22.75 -0.54
CA ARG A 26 -2.33 21.90 -0.61
C ARG A 26 -2.09 20.68 -1.49
N PHE A 27 -1.51 20.89 -2.68
CA PHE A 27 -1.13 19.80 -3.58
C PHE A 27 -0.15 18.85 -2.89
N GLN A 28 0.90 19.39 -2.26
CA GLN A 28 1.90 18.58 -1.55
C GLN A 28 1.28 17.72 -0.43
N LYS A 29 0.34 18.27 0.35
CA LYS A 29 -0.38 17.50 1.39
C LYS A 29 -1.22 16.36 0.79
N ARG A 30 -1.96 16.62 -0.30
CA ARG A 30 -2.77 15.60 -0.98
C ARG A 30 -1.90 14.52 -1.61
N LEU A 31 -0.78 14.91 -2.22
CA LEU A 31 0.19 13.99 -2.80
C LEU A 31 0.82 13.09 -1.73
N ALA A 32 1.25 13.68 -0.60
CA ALA A 32 1.78 12.92 0.52
C ALA A 32 0.76 11.91 1.06
N ALA A 33 -0.50 12.31 1.21
CA ALA A 33 -1.57 11.42 1.64
C ALA A 33 -1.83 10.27 0.65
N GLY A 34 -1.86 10.55 -0.66
CA GLY A 34 -2.05 9.54 -1.70
C GLY A 34 -0.91 8.52 -1.77
N ASN A 35 0.32 8.97 -1.53
CA ASN A 35 1.52 8.12 -1.60
C ASN A 35 1.85 7.40 -0.29
N LEU A 36 1.27 7.85 0.84
CA LEU A 36 1.63 7.39 2.18
C LEU A 36 1.61 5.86 2.30
N ALA A 37 0.55 5.21 1.81
CA ALA A 37 0.43 3.76 1.90
C ALA A 37 1.57 3.04 1.17
N ALA A 38 1.90 3.46 -0.05
CA ALA A 38 2.97 2.87 -0.84
C ALA A 38 4.34 3.01 -0.16
N PHE A 39 4.65 4.22 0.33
CA PHE A 39 5.90 4.48 1.04
C PHE A 39 5.98 3.72 2.37
N MET A 40 4.89 3.66 3.14
CA MET A 40 4.86 2.90 4.39
C MET A 40 5.04 1.41 4.15
N THR A 41 4.37 0.85 3.13
CA THR A 41 4.54 -0.57 2.78
C THR A 41 5.97 -0.89 2.36
N ALA A 42 6.55 -0.11 1.45
CA ALA A 42 7.91 -0.34 0.97
C ALA A 42 8.95 -0.22 2.10
N SER A 43 8.96 0.92 2.82
CA SER A 43 9.94 1.15 3.88
C SER A 43 9.78 0.23 5.09
N SER A 44 8.55 -0.21 5.39
CA SER A 44 8.32 -1.21 6.44
C SER A 44 8.81 -2.60 6.04
N ASP A 45 8.80 -2.93 4.75
CA ASP A 45 9.33 -4.21 4.27
C ASP A 45 10.86 -4.20 4.29
N ASP A 46 11.51 -3.08 3.93
CA ASP A 46 12.97 -2.91 4.00
C ASP A 46 13.54 -3.24 5.40
N LEU A 47 12.77 -3.03 6.47
CA LEU A 47 13.15 -3.37 7.85
C LEU A 47 13.31 -4.87 8.13
N ARG A 48 12.98 -5.75 7.17
CA ARG A 48 13.32 -7.18 7.27
C ARG A 48 14.80 -7.44 7.00
N TRP A 49 15.52 -6.52 6.35
CA TRP A 49 16.91 -6.69 5.98
C TRP A 49 17.84 -6.30 7.13
N PRO A 50 18.85 -7.12 7.48
CA PRO A 50 19.74 -6.85 8.63
C PRO A 50 20.51 -5.52 8.54
N GLY A 51 20.74 -5.01 7.33
CA GLY A 51 21.44 -3.74 7.10
C GLY A 51 20.56 -2.50 7.22
N THR A 52 19.24 -2.64 7.34
CA THR A 52 18.32 -1.52 7.41
C THR A 52 18.22 -1.00 8.83
N THR A 53 18.44 0.31 9.01
CA THR A 53 18.32 0.96 10.31
C THR A 53 16.85 1.27 10.63
N GLY A 54 16.45 1.03 11.89
CA GLY A 54 15.10 1.36 12.36
C GLY A 54 14.59 0.43 13.45
N LYS A 55 13.45 0.79 14.06
CA LYS A 55 12.84 0.01 15.13
C LYS A 55 11.81 -0.96 14.57
N VAL A 56 12.08 -2.25 14.69
CA VAL A 56 11.10 -3.29 14.35
C VAL A 56 10.21 -3.58 15.56
N SER A 57 8.97 -3.08 15.52
CA SER A 57 8.00 -3.35 16.58
C SER A 57 7.47 -4.80 16.51
N PRO A 58 6.96 -5.37 17.62
CA PRO A 58 6.29 -6.67 17.58
C PRO A 58 5.10 -6.71 16.61
N GLY A 59 4.35 -5.60 16.52
CA GLY A 59 3.25 -5.45 15.57
C GLY A 59 3.71 -5.51 14.11
N LEU A 60 4.86 -4.90 13.79
CA LEU A 60 5.44 -4.97 12.45
C LEU A 60 5.85 -6.41 12.09
N LYS A 61 6.47 -7.15 13.02
CA LYS A 61 6.81 -8.58 12.80
C LYS A 61 5.56 -9.43 12.54
N LEU A 62 4.46 -9.16 13.24
CA LEU A 62 3.19 -9.83 12.99
C LEU A 62 2.66 -9.47 11.59
N MET A 63 2.76 -8.20 11.20
CA MET A 63 2.40 -7.71 9.88
C MET A 63 3.18 -8.45 8.78
N HIS A 64 4.51 -8.55 8.94
CA HIS A 64 5.39 -9.28 8.03
C HIS A 64 4.94 -10.74 7.84
N ARG A 65 4.72 -11.47 8.93
CA ARG A 65 4.23 -12.86 8.87
C ARG A 65 2.88 -12.99 8.16
N PHE A 66 1.99 -12.02 8.36
CA PHE A 66 0.69 -12.02 7.69
C PHE A 66 0.84 -11.79 6.18
N VAL A 67 1.70 -10.85 5.78
CA VAL A 67 2.01 -10.60 4.36
C VAL A 67 2.62 -11.85 3.72
N ASP A 68 3.53 -12.55 4.40
CA ASP A 68 4.13 -13.80 3.90
C ASP A 68 3.06 -14.87 3.64
N ARG A 69 2.05 -14.97 4.53
CA ARG A 69 0.90 -15.87 4.33
C ARG A 69 0.00 -15.45 3.19
N ILE A 70 -0.20 -14.15 2.97
CA ILE A 70 -0.94 -13.67 1.80
C ILE A 70 -0.21 -14.06 0.52
N PHE A 71 1.11 -13.85 0.44
CA PHE A 71 1.89 -14.24 -0.72
C PHE A 71 1.79 -15.74 -0.99
N ALA A 72 1.94 -16.57 0.04
CA ALA A 72 1.77 -18.02 -0.09
C ALA A 72 0.36 -18.40 -0.57
N ALA A 73 -0.68 -17.82 0.03
CA ALA A 73 -2.08 -18.08 -0.36
C ALA A 73 -2.40 -17.63 -1.79
N ALA A 74 -1.81 -16.52 -2.23
CA ALA A 74 -2.01 -15.98 -3.58
C ALA A 74 -1.51 -16.93 -4.67
N THR A 75 -0.50 -17.77 -4.39
CA THR A 75 -0.02 -18.78 -5.35
C THR A 75 -1.06 -19.85 -5.70
N ARG A 76 -2.12 -19.99 -4.89
CA ARG A 76 -3.17 -21.01 -5.04
C ARG A 76 -4.58 -20.43 -5.26
N SER A 77 -4.73 -19.11 -5.27
CA SER A 77 -6.03 -18.44 -5.47
C SER A 77 -5.86 -17.27 -6.44
N PRO A 78 -6.32 -17.41 -7.70
CA PRO A 78 -6.28 -16.33 -8.69
C PRO A 78 -6.97 -15.06 -8.21
N GLU A 79 -8.06 -15.19 -7.44
CA GLU A 79 -8.81 -14.04 -6.92
C GLU A 79 -8.02 -13.29 -5.86
N LEU A 80 -7.30 -14.01 -4.99
CA LEU A 80 -6.43 -13.38 -4.00
C LEU A 80 -5.19 -12.76 -4.67
N TYR A 81 -4.62 -13.45 -5.66
CA TYR A 81 -3.51 -12.92 -6.44
C TYR A 81 -3.88 -11.62 -7.14
N LEU A 82 -5.03 -11.58 -7.83
CA LEU A 82 -5.51 -10.37 -8.48
C LEU A 82 -5.67 -9.24 -7.47
N ARG A 83 -6.32 -9.50 -6.33
CA ARG A 83 -6.52 -8.50 -5.27
C ARG A 83 -5.20 -7.97 -4.71
N LEU A 84 -4.22 -8.86 -4.52
CA LEU A 84 -2.87 -8.50 -4.07
C LEU A 84 -2.18 -7.59 -5.09
N ILE A 85 -2.21 -7.95 -6.37
CA ILE A 85 -1.63 -7.15 -7.45
C ILE A 85 -2.32 -5.79 -7.57
N GLU A 86 -3.65 -5.72 -7.48
CA GLU A 86 -4.41 -4.46 -7.49
C GLU A 86 -3.98 -3.54 -6.34
N VAL A 87 -3.76 -4.09 -5.14
CA VAL A 87 -3.29 -3.31 -3.99
C VAL A 87 -1.85 -2.85 -4.18
N LEU A 88 -0.94 -3.73 -4.62
CA LEU A 88 0.47 -3.38 -4.87
C LEU A 88 0.62 -2.32 -5.97
N HIS A 89 -0.31 -2.30 -6.94
CA HIS A 89 -0.36 -1.31 -8.01
C HIS A 89 -1.24 -0.09 -7.69
N LEU A 90 -1.68 0.06 -6.44
CA LEU A 90 -2.47 1.20 -5.94
C LEU A 90 -3.84 1.37 -6.62
N MET A 91 -4.35 0.32 -7.24
CA MET A 91 -5.70 0.27 -7.83
C MET A 91 -6.77 0.05 -6.75
N ARG A 92 -6.38 -0.51 -5.60
CA ARG A 92 -7.23 -0.74 -4.42
C ARG A 92 -6.50 -0.35 -3.14
N PRO A 93 -7.23 0.07 -2.09
CA PRO A 93 -6.60 0.45 -0.83
C PRO A 93 -6.07 -0.78 -0.08
N SER A 94 -5.00 -0.62 0.70
CA SER A 94 -4.37 -1.73 1.45
C SER A 94 -5.31 -2.45 2.43
N ARG A 95 -6.34 -1.77 2.95
CA ARG A 95 -7.39 -2.37 3.80
C ARG A 95 -8.12 -3.56 3.16
N ASP A 96 -8.11 -3.64 1.83
CA ASP A 96 -8.73 -4.75 1.10
C ASP A 96 -8.07 -6.11 1.39
N LEU A 97 -6.78 -6.11 1.77
CA LEU A 97 -6.07 -7.32 2.20
C LEU A 97 -6.49 -7.78 3.60
N PHE A 98 -7.16 -6.93 4.38
CA PHE A 98 -7.67 -7.26 5.72
C PHE A 98 -9.13 -7.70 5.70
N HIS A 99 -9.73 -7.83 4.50
CA HIS A 99 -11.09 -8.32 4.37
C HIS A 99 -11.20 -9.77 4.90
N PRO A 100 -12.28 -10.15 5.61
CA PRO A 100 -12.41 -11.47 6.25
C PRO A 100 -12.16 -12.66 5.31
N SER A 101 -12.59 -12.56 4.05
CA SER A 101 -12.33 -13.61 3.04
C SER A 101 -10.85 -13.77 2.69
N VAL A 102 -10.05 -12.70 2.74
CA VAL A 102 -8.60 -12.74 2.54
C VAL A 102 -7.94 -13.32 3.79
N LEU A 103 -8.33 -12.86 4.97
CA LEU A 103 -7.82 -13.37 6.25
C LEU A 103 -7.98 -14.89 6.36
N ARG A 104 -9.18 -15.39 6.02
CA ARG A 104 -9.46 -16.84 6.04
C ARG A 104 -8.53 -17.60 5.10
N ARG A 105 -8.30 -17.11 3.88
CA ARG A 105 -7.40 -17.76 2.91
C ARG A 105 -5.95 -17.74 3.39
N ALA A 106 -5.49 -16.60 3.92
CA ALA A 106 -4.14 -16.46 4.45
C ALA A 106 -3.90 -17.39 5.65
N LEU A 107 -4.87 -17.54 6.55
CA LEU A 107 -4.76 -18.44 7.72
C LEU A 107 -4.81 -19.93 7.36
N LEU A 108 -5.53 -20.29 6.31
CA LEU A 108 -5.66 -21.68 5.85
C LEU A 108 -4.55 -22.09 4.87
N ALA A 109 -3.77 -21.14 4.35
CA ALA A 109 -2.62 -21.43 3.51
C ALA A 109 -1.52 -22.07 4.36
N ARG A 110 -1.28 -23.36 4.10
CA ARG A 110 -0.14 -24.15 4.59
C ARG A 110 0.99 -24.12 3.58
#